data_AF-A0AAW0I2N2-F1
#
_entry.id   AF-A0AAW0I2N2-F1
#
_cell.length_a   1.000
_cell.length_b   1.000
_cell.length_c   1.000
_cell.angle_alpha   90.00
_cell.angle_beta   90.00
_cell.angle_gamma   90.00
#
_symmetry.space_group_name_H-M   'P 1'
#
loop_
_entity.id
_entity.type
_entity.pdbx_description
1 polymer ?
#
loop_
_entity_poly.entity_id
_entity_poly.type
_entity_poly.pdbx_seq_one_letter_code
_entity_poly.pdbx_strand_id
1 'polypeptide(L)'
;MANMSTCVNKGPVAPTASVFSVLSSGPGLPPPPPPPPPPGPPPLFENEGKSEESSPSRSALFAQLNQGEAITKGLRHVTDDQKTHKNPSLRAQGQTRSPTKTHTPSPTSPKSNSPQKHAPVFELEGKKWRVEYQEDKNDLVISETELKQVAYIFKCEKSTLQIKGKINSITVDNCKKFGLVFDNVVGIVEVINSKDIQIQVMGRVPTISINKTEGCHLYLSEAALDCEIVSAKSSEMNVLIPQGDDYREFPVPEQFKTIWDGSKLVTEPAEIMA
;
A
#
# COMPACT_ATOMS: atom_id res chain seq x y z
N MET A 1 17.01 -67.47 -6.13
CA MET A 1 17.77 -67.91 -4.93
C MET A 1 18.46 -66.68 -4.38
N ALA A 2 18.17 -66.11 -3.21
CA ALA A 2 17.38 -66.50 -2.05
C ALA A 2 16.46 -65.33 -1.60
N ASN A 3 15.44 -65.66 -0.80
CA ASN A 3 14.31 -64.82 -0.44
C ASN A 3 14.25 -64.63 1.10
N MET A 4 13.90 -63.41 1.53
CA MET A 4 13.08 -63.01 2.71
C MET A 4 13.36 -63.48 4.15
N SER A 5 13.37 -62.52 5.09
CA SER A 5 12.42 -62.39 6.24
C SER A 5 12.92 -61.30 7.23
N THR A 6 12.36 -60.08 7.27
CA THR A 6 11.21 -59.54 8.05
C THR A 6 11.43 -59.21 9.55
N CYS A 7 11.26 -57.90 9.80
CA CYS A 7 10.95 -57.04 10.96
C CYS A 7 10.32 -57.58 12.28
N VAL A 8 10.62 -56.89 13.42
CA VAL A 8 9.73 -56.05 14.30
C VAL A 8 10.06 -56.08 15.83
N ASN A 9 10.28 -54.88 16.39
CA ASN A 9 10.04 -54.29 17.74
C ASN A 9 9.90 -55.10 19.05
N LYS A 10 10.58 -54.62 20.13
CA LYS A 10 10.05 -53.77 21.24
C LYS A 10 11.12 -53.53 22.34
N GLY A 11 11.17 -52.32 22.92
CA GLY A 11 11.99 -51.96 24.11
C GLY A 11 11.49 -52.61 25.43
N PRO A 12 11.97 -52.22 26.64
CA PRO A 12 11.86 -50.84 27.15
C PRO A 12 12.92 -50.31 28.18
N VAL A 13 12.80 -48.99 28.45
CA VAL A 13 13.11 -48.15 29.65
C VAL A 13 14.51 -48.02 30.27
N ALA A 14 14.94 -46.75 30.44
CA ALA A 14 16.07 -46.30 31.25
C ALA A 14 15.59 -45.47 32.47
N PRO A 15 16.29 -45.49 33.61
CA PRO A 15 15.79 -44.96 34.89
C PRO A 15 16.09 -43.47 35.15
N THR A 16 15.26 -42.90 36.01
CA THR A 16 15.30 -41.55 36.60
C THR A 16 16.45 -41.40 37.59
N ALA A 17 17.27 -40.36 37.44
CA ALA A 17 18.28 -39.96 38.42
C ALA A 17 17.83 -38.69 39.15
N SER A 18 17.57 -38.85 40.46
CA SER A 18 17.39 -37.80 41.45
C SER A 18 18.75 -37.18 41.81
N VAL A 19 18.82 -35.85 41.94
CA VAL A 19 19.95 -35.15 42.56
C VAL A 19 19.45 -34.36 43.77
N PHE A 20 20.11 -34.62 44.91
CA PHE A 20 19.88 -33.99 46.20
C PHE A 20 20.50 -32.60 46.29
N SER A 21 19.87 -31.79 47.14
CA SER A 21 20.24 -30.45 47.59
C SER A 21 21.65 -30.33 48.19
N VAL A 22 22.29 -29.18 47.98
CA VAL A 22 23.36 -28.66 48.84
C VAL A 22 23.04 -27.21 49.20
N LEU A 23 22.83 -26.98 50.50
CA LEU A 23 22.80 -25.67 51.13
C LEU A 23 24.25 -25.17 51.30
N SER A 24 24.52 -23.92 50.94
CA SER A 24 25.68 -23.18 51.43
C SER A 24 25.29 -21.72 51.66
N SER A 25 25.69 -21.21 52.82
CA SER A 25 25.34 -19.94 53.45
C SER A 25 26.36 -18.84 53.11
N GLY A 26 25.88 -17.70 52.61
CA GLY A 26 26.63 -16.46 52.32
C GLY A 26 25.67 -15.31 51.94
N PRO A 27 26.04 -14.03 52.11
CA PRO A 27 25.14 -12.97 52.62
C PRO A 27 24.09 -12.47 51.62
N GLY A 28 22.95 -12.09 52.19
CA GLY A 28 21.65 -11.92 51.53
C GLY A 28 21.59 -10.88 50.40
N LEU A 29 21.02 -11.32 49.29
CA LEU A 29 20.47 -10.46 48.25
C LEU A 29 19.18 -9.78 48.78
N PRO A 30 18.97 -8.48 48.53
CA PRO A 30 17.74 -7.81 48.94
C PRO A 30 16.52 -8.45 48.23
N PRO A 31 15.35 -8.49 48.90
CA PRO A 31 14.15 -9.07 48.29
C PRO A 31 13.77 -8.29 47.02
N PRO A 32 13.18 -8.98 46.02
CA PRO A 32 12.71 -8.31 44.81
C PRO A 32 11.67 -7.24 45.17
N PRO A 33 11.68 -6.08 44.49
CA PRO A 33 10.72 -5.01 44.76
C PRO A 33 9.28 -5.50 44.52
N PRO A 34 8.30 -5.00 45.30
CA PRO A 34 6.91 -5.37 45.11
C PRO A 34 6.42 -4.98 43.71
N PRO A 35 5.47 -5.73 43.12
CA PRO A 35 4.88 -5.37 41.84
C PRO A 35 4.23 -3.98 41.91
N PRO A 36 4.29 -3.20 40.83
CA PRO A 36 3.65 -1.89 40.80
C PRO A 36 2.12 -2.04 41.01
N PRO A 37 1.48 -1.08 41.70
CA PRO A 37 0.04 -1.10 41.91
C PRO A 37 -0.68 -1.07 40.55
N PRO A 38 -1.87 -1.71 40.44
CA PRO A 38 -2.66 -1.68 39.22
C PRO A 38 -3.01 -0.22 38.85
N PRO A 39 -3.09 0.12 37.55
CA PRO A 39 -3.53 1.43 37.10
C PRO A 39 -4.89 1.77 37.70
N GLY A 40 -5.00 2.95 38.31
CA GLY A 40 -6.27 3.45 38.82
C GLY A 40 -7.30 3.64 37.69
N PRO A 41 -8.61 3.65 38.02
CA PRO A 41 -9.64 3.91 37.03
C PRO A 41 -9.44 5.30 36.39
N PRO A 42 -9.73 5.45 35.08
CA PRO A 42 -9.57 6.72 34.39
C PRO A 42 -10.48 7.80 35.03
N PRO A 43 -10.03 9.07 35.04
CA PRO A 43 -10.84 10.16 35.57
C PRO A 43 -12.13 10.32 34.75
N LEU A 44 -13.24 10.44 35.46
CA LEU A 44 -14.53 10.81 34.88
C LEU A 44 -14.43 12.27 34.41
N PHE A 45 -14.44 12.47 33.10
CA PHE A 45 -14.61 13.79 32.51
C PHE A 45 -16.08 14.20 32.63
N GLU A 46 -16.35 15.17 33.50
CA GLU A 46 -17.59 15.94 33.48
C GLU A 46 -17.62 16.76 32.20
N ASN A 47 -18.61 16.47 31.35
CA ASN A 47 -18.79 17.10 30.06
C ASN A 47 -19.62 18.38 30.26
N GLU A 48 -18.96 19.52 30.50
CA GLU A 48 -19.60 20.83 30.35
C GLU A 48 -19.66 21.22 28.87
N GLY A 49 -20.88 21.42 28.40
CA GLY A 49 -21.20 21.66 27.00
C GLY A 49 -20.58 22.95 26.45
N LYS A 50 -19.82 22.80 25.36
CA LYS A 50 -19.73 23.80 24.30
C LYS A 50 -20.36 23.22 23.04
N SER A 51 -21.57 23.66 22.77
CA SER A 51 -22.27 23.48 21.50
C SER A 51 -21.52 24.23 20.39
N GLU A 52 -20.78 23.50 19.56
CA GLU A 52 -20.43 23.98 18.22
C GLU A 52 -21.65 23.80 17.31
N GLU A 53 -22.12 24.91 16.72
CA GLU A 53 -23.20 24.91 15.74
C GLU A 53 -22.81 24.07 14.52
N SER A 54 -23.43 22.89 14.40
CA SER A 54 -23.57 22.23 13.11
C SER A 54 -24.38 23.15 12.20
N SER A 55 -23.79 23.62 11.11
CA SER A 55 -24.55 24.41 10.14
C SER A 55 -25.82 23.63 9.73
N PRO A 56 -27.01 24.24 9.74
CA PRO A 56 -28.28 23.55 9.50
C PRO A 56 -28.33 22.86 8.12
N SER A 57 -27.43 23.22 7.21
CA SER A 57 -27.27 22.62 5.89
C SER A 57 -26.74 21.18 5.91
N ARG A 58 -25.78 20.83 6.79
CA ARG A 58 -25.20 19.46 6.78
C ARG A 58 -26.12 18.43 7.41
N SER A 59 -26.76 18.78 8.54
CA SER A 59 -27.72 17.89 9.20
C SER A 59 -28.99 17.69 8.36
N ALA A 60 -29.43 18.72 7.63
CA ALA A 60 -30.53 18.59 6.67
C ALA A 60 -30.19 17.66 5.49
N LEU A 61 -28.95 17.70 4.97
CA LEU A 61 -28.50 16.83 3.89
C LEU A 61 -28.48 15.35 4.30
N PHE A 62 -27.98 15.03 5.50
CA PHE A 62 -27.98 13.65 6.00
C PHE A 62 -29.40 13.16 6.33
N ALA A 63 -30.28 14.03 6.84
CA ALA A 63 -31.69 13.70 7.04
C ALA A 63 -32.43 13.44 5.72
N GLN A 64 -32.03 14.11 4.63
CA GLN A 64 -32.61 13.91 3.30
C GLN A 64 -32.13 12.62 2.63
N LEU A 65 -30.90 12.20 2.91
CA LEU A 65 -30.35 10.92 2.43
C LEU A 65 -30.95 9.70 3.13
N ASN A 66 -31.34 9.82 4.40
CA ASN A 66 -31.88 8.72 5.19
C ASN A 66 -33.41 8.48 4.98
N GLN A 67 -34.02 9.09 3.96
CA GLN A 67 -35.47 8.98 3.70
C GLN A 67 -35.91 7.67 3.02
N GLY A 68 -34.99 6.75 2.73
CA GLY A 68 -35.30 5.45 2.13
C GLY A 68 -36.10 5.58 0.83
N GLU A 69 -37.15 4.78 0.66
CA GLU A 69 -38.00 4.77 -0.55
C GLU A 69 -38.70 6.11 -0.82
N ALA A 70 -38.85 6.98 0.19
CA ALA A 70 -39.49 8.28 0.05
C ALA A 70 -38.66 9.29 -0.76
N ILE A 71 -37.36 9.04 -0.96
CA ILE A 71 -36.48 9.90 -1.77
C ILE A 71 -36.91 9.98 -3.25
N THR A 72 -37.65 8.97 -3.72
CA THR A 72 -38.18 8.91 -5.08
C THR A 72 -39.26 9.97 -5.36
N LYS A 73 -39.87 10.55 -4.32
CA LYS A 73 -40.89 11.62 -4.45
C LYS A 73 -40.30 12.97 -4.89
N GLY A 74 -39.00 13.18 -4.70
CA GLY A 74 -38.29 14.41 -5.09
C GLY A 74 -37.70 14.38 -6.51
N LEU A 75 -37.73 13.22 -7.18
CA LEU A 75 -37.21 13.06 -8.54
C LEU A 75 -38.28 13.47 -9.55
N ARG A 76 -37.86 14.22 -10.59
CA ARG A 76 -38.75 14.58 -11.71
C ARG A 76 -39.34 13.31 -12.31
N HIS A 77 -40.67 13.23 -12.34
CA HIS A 77 -41.35 12.12 -12.99
C HIS A 77 -41.08 12.14 -14.50
N VAL A 78 -40.49 11.08 -15.02
CA VAL A 78 -40.25 10.89 -16.45
C VAL A 78 -41.57 10.49 -17.08
N THR A 79 -42.12 11.35 -17.95
CA THR A 79 -43.37 11.06 -18.68
C THR A 79 -43.16 9.92 -19.67
N ASP A 80 -44.24 9.21 -20.03
CA ASP A 80 -44.14 8.03 -20.87
C ASP A 80 -43.56 8.33 -22.28
N ASP A 81 -43.69 9.57 -22.75
CA ASP A 81 -43.05 10.06 -23.99
C ASP A 81 -41.52 10.10 -23.94
N GLN A 82 -40.93 10.13 -22.73
CA GLN A 82 -39.48 10.13 -22.51
C GLN A 82 -38.93 8.73 -22.24
N LYS A 83 -39.80 7.73 -22.09
CA LYS A 83 -39.40 6.33 -21.89
C LYS A 83 -39.27 5.65 -23.25
N THR A 84 -38.05 5.26 -23.60
CA THR A 84 -37.69 4.63 -24.89
C THR A 84 -38.46 3.34 -25.20
N HIS A 85 -39.00 2.65 -24.19
CA HIS A 85 -39.84 1.46 -24.37
C HIS A 85 -41.33 1.75 -24.59
N LYS A 86 -41.81 2.96 -24.25
CA LYS A 86 -43.22 3.37 -24.38
C LYS A 86 -43.46 4.37 -25.50
N ASN A 87 -42.42 5.04 -25.98
CA ASN A 87 -42.50 5.94 -27.14
C ASN A 87 -41.76 5.35 -28.35
N PRO A 88 -42.48 4.73 -29.31
CA PRO A 88 -41.89 4.14 -30.51
C PRO A 88 -41.09 5.14 -31.37
N SER A 89 -41.40 6.44 -31.30
CA SER A 89 -40.68 7.48 -32.05
C SER A 89 -39.24 7.70 -31.57
N LEU A 90 -38.95 7.44 -30.28
CA LEU A 90 -37.59 7.45 -29.72
C LEU A 90 -36.76 6.24 -30.17
N ARG A 91 -37.42 5.15 -30.59
CA ARG A 91 -36.77 3.93 -31.09
C ARG A 91 -36.33 4.06 -32.56
N ALA A 92 -37.01 4.93 -33.32
CA ALA A 92 -36.76 5.15 -34.75
C ALA A 92 -35.48 5.97 -35.05
N GLN A 93 -34.93 6.71 -34.07
CA GLN A 93 -33.61 7.36 -34.21
C GLN A 93 -32.42 6.40 -34.05
N GLY A 94 -32.66 5.12 -33.75
CA GLY A 94 -31.62 4.09 -33.58
C GLY A 94 -31.23 3.31 -34.85
N GLN A 95 -31.68 3.71 -36.04
CA GLN A 95 -31.34 3.04 -37.30
C GLN A 95 -30.66 3.98 -38.30
N THR A 96 -29.34 4.12 -38.18
CA THR A 96 -28.52 4.60 -39.30
C THR A 96 -28.10 3.41 -40.16
N ARG A 97 -28.74 3.30 -41.33
CA ARG A 97 -28.32 2.46 -42.45
C ARG A 97 -26.94 2.95 -42.93
N SER A 98 -25.98 2.03 -43.08
CA SER A 98 -24.65 2.30 -43.62
C SER A 98 -24.72 2.71 -45.11
N PRO A 99 -24.15 3.86 -45.52
CA PRO A 99 -23.84 4.11 -46.91
C PRO A 99 -22.35 3.90 -47.20
N THR A 100 -22.14 3.37 -48.39
CA THR A 100 -20.88 3.09 -49.07
C THR A 100 -19.85 4.23 -49.02
N LYS A 101 -18.59 3.80 -48.95
CA LYS A 101 -17.32 4.54 -49.04
C LYS A 101 -17.36 5.83 -49.88
N THR A 102 -17.08 6.96 -49.23
CA THR A 102 -16.39 8.13 -49.81
C THR A 102 -15.72 8.92 -48.69
N HIS A 103 -14.52 9.42 -48.97
CA HIS A 103 -13.60 10.09 -48.04
C HIS A 103 -14.18 11.35 -47.40
N THR A 104 -14.12 11.46 -46.06
CA THR A 104 -14.06 12.69 -45.23
C THR A 104 -13.85 12.29 -43.74
N PRO A 105 -13.26 13.15 -42.90
CA PRO A 105 -12.69 12.75 -41.61
C PRO A 105 -13.76 12.32 -40.59
N SER A 106 -13.46 11.22 -39.90
CA SER A 106 -14.35 10.53 -38.97
C SER A 106 -14.68 11.36 -37.72
N PRO A 107 -15.93 11.28 -37.19
CA PRO A 107 -16.28 11.90 -35.93
C PRO A 107 -15.65 11.13 -34.77
N THR A 108 -14.92 11.87 -33.95
CA THR A 108 -14.27 11.49 -32.70
C THR A 108 -15.12 10.51 -31.88
N SER A 109 -14.52 9.37 -31.51
CA SER A 109 -15.00 8.48 -30.47
C SER A 109 -15.33 9.27 -29.18
N PRO A 110 -16.30 8.82 -28.37
CA PRO A 110 -16.58 9.48 -27.09
C PRO A 110 -15.30 9.44 -26.27
N LYS A 111 -14.72 10.63 -26.06
CA LYS A 111 -13.56 10.83 -25.18
C LYS A 111 -13.91 10.17 -23.86
N SER A 112 -13.13 9.16 -23.48
CA SER A 112 -13.07 8.71 -22.09
C SER A 112 -12.98 9.96 -21.22
N ASN A 113 -13.83 10.08 -20.20
CA ASN A 113 -13.81 11.19 -19.24
C ASN A 113 -12.35 11.58 -18.97
N SER A 114 -11.92 12.72 -19.51
CA SER A 114 -10.59 13.23 -19.25
C SER A 114 -10.52 13.42 -17.73
N PRO A 115 -9.57 12.79 -17.03
CA PRO A 115 -9.42 13.02 -15.60
C PRO A 115 -9.32 14.53 -15.39
N GLN A 116 -10.03 15.06 -14.39
CA GLN A 116 -9.96 16.49 -14.06
C GLN A 116 -8.49 16.87 -13.94
N LYS A 117 -8.05 17.76 -14.84
CA LYS A 117 -6.64 18.14 -14.92
C LYS A 117 -6.35 19.11 -13.78
N HIS A 118 -5.83 18.57 -12.67
CA HIS A 118 -5.30 19.37 -11.59
C HIS A 118 -4.02 20.07 -12.06
N ALA A 119 -3.72 21.24 -11.49
CA ALA A 119 -2.47 21.92 -11.78
C ALA A 119 -1.31 21.12 -11.14
N PRO A 120 -0.18 20.93 -11.86
CA PRO A 120 1.00 20.32 -11.28
C PRO A 120 1.51 21.11 -10.08
N VAL A 121 1.84 20.43 -8.99
CA VAL A 121 2.41 21.02 -7.78
C VAL A 121 3.84 20.52 -7.64
N PHE A 122 4.77 21.45 -7.45
CA PHE A 122 6.17 21.16 -7.14
C PHE A 122 6.67 22.27 -6.21
N GLU A 123 6.49 22.09 -4.91
CA GLU A 123 6.87 23.10 -3.92
C GLU A 123 7.16 22.49 -2.55
N LEU A 124 7.92 23.23 -1.74
CA LEU A 124 8.17 22.91 -0.34
C LEU A 124 7.16 23.63 0.55
N GLU A 125 6.23 22.86 1.12
CA GLU A 125 5.25 23.37 2.09
C GLU A 125 5.75 23.08 3.51
N GLY A 126 6.39 24.07 4.11
CA GLY A 126 7.02 23.93 5.43
C GLY A 126 8.19 22.95 5.42
N LYS A 127 7.94 21.69 5.80
CA LYS A 127 8.94 20.59 5.76
C LYS A 127 8.58 19.50 4.75
N LYS A 128 7.45 19.62 4.06
CA LYS A 128 6.91 18.61 3.16
C LYS A 128 7.08 19.07 1.72
N TRP A 129 7.89 18.35 0.96
CA TRP A 129 7.91 18.48 -0.49
C TRP A 129 6.65 17.88 -1.07
N ARG A 130 5.89 18.69 -1.82
CA ARG A 130 4.69 18.27 -2.53
C ARG A 130 5.02 18.19 -4.02
N VAL A 131 4.99 16.98 -4.55
CA VAL A 131 5.17 16.70 -5.97
C VAL A 131 3.90 16.02 -6.45
N GLU A 132 2.96 16.80 -6.97
CA GLU A 132 1.61 16.31 -7.26
C GLU A 132 1.22 16.57 -8.71
N TYR A 133 0.43 15.66 -9.29
CA TYR A 133 -0.18 15.82 -10.62
C TYR A 133 0.83 16.12 -11.74
N GLN A 134 2.05 15.61 -11.62
CA GLN A 134 3.06 15.70 -12.68
C GLN A 134 2.72 14.72 -13.80
N GLU A 135 2.79 15.16 -15.05
CA GLU A 135 2.47 14.35 -16.23
C GLU A 135 3.56 14.57 -17.29
N ASP A 136 4.15 13.49 -17.79
CA ASP A 136 5.20 13.51 -18.81
C ASP A 136 6.43 14.40 -18.45
N LYS A 137 6.83 14.42 -17.17
CA LYS A 137 7.95 15.22 -16.64
C LYS A 137 9.09 14.34 -16.16
N ASN A 138 10.20 14.31 -16.88
CA ASN A 138 11.35 13.44 -16.58
C ASN A 138 12.59 14.17 -16.05
N ASP A 139 12.46 15.47 -15.79
CA ASP A 139 13.53 16.39 -15.38
C ASP A 139 13.29 16.98 -13.98
N LEU A 140 12.40 16.37 -13.18
CA LEU A 140 12.09 16.86 -11.84
C LEU A 140 13.24 16.56 -10.88
N VAL A 141 13.77 17.59 -10.23
CA VAL A 141 14.89 17.46 -9.29
C VAL A 141 14.64 18.29 -8.04
N ILE A 142 14.74 17.66 -6.87
CA ILE A 142 14.85 18.34 -5.57
C ILE A 142 16.33 18.35 -5.19
N SER A 143 16.98 19.49 -5.44
CA SER A 143 18.44 19.64 -5.26
C SER A 143 18.85 19.97 -3.83
N GLU A 144 18.07 20.82 -3.14
CA GLU A 144 18.37 21.31 -1.79
C GLU A 144 17.42 20.65 -0.79
N THR A 145 17.95 19.71 0.01
CA THR A 145 17.17 18.97 1.00
C THR A 145 17.73 19.11 2.40
N GLU A 146 16.87 18.96 3.40
CA GLU A 146 17.24 18.89 4.81
C GLU A 146 16.77 17.57 5.42
N LEU A 147 17.53 17.05 6.40
CA LEU A 147 17.26 15.77 7.06
C LEU A 147 15.86 15.66 7.69
N LYS A 148 15.27 16.79 8.10
CA LYS A 148 13.93 16.83 8.71
C LYS A 148 12.78 16.85 7.70
N GLN A 149 13.09 17.03 6.41
CA GLN A 149 12.08 17.14 5.36
C GLN A 149 11.54 15.77 4.97
N VAL A 150 10.33 15.75 4.44
CA VAL A 150 9.66 14.57 3.91
C VAL A 150 9.19 14.87 2.48
N ALA A 151 9.12 13.88 1.62
CA ALA A 151 8.59 14.03 0.26
C ALA A 151 7.28 13.25 0.09
N TYR A 152 6.29 13.90 -0.51
CA TYR A 152 5.00 13.29 -0.84
C TYR A 152 4.73 13.48 -2.33
N ILE A 153 4.79 12.37 -3.05
CA ILE A 153 4.58 12.28 -4.49
C ILE A 153 3.18 11.72 -4.72
N PHE A 154 2.31 12.47 -5.39
CA PHE A 154 0.91 12.10 -5.53
C PHE A 154 0.39 12.26 -6.96
N LYS A 155 -0.24 11.21 -7.50
CA LYS A 155 -0.87 11.27 -8.83
C LYS A 155 0.08 11.74 -9.94
N CYS A 156 1.35 11.34 -9.86
CA CYS A 156 2.30 11.56 -10.95
C CYS A 156 2.19 10.43 -11.97
N GLU A 157 2.23 10.78 -13.26
CA GLU A 157 2.15 9.84 -14.38
C GLU A 157 3.28 10.06 -15.38
N LYS A 158 3.93 8.97 -15.84
CA LYS A 158 5.01 8.99 -16.86
C LYS A 158 6.10 10.02 -16.58
N SER A 159 6.49 10.10 -15.32
CA SER A 159 7.37 11.15 -14.82
C SER A 159 8.50 10.54 -13.99
N THR A 160 9.60 11.27 -13.88
CA THR A 160 10.78 10.86 -13.10
C THR A 160 11.18 11.98 -12.16
N LEU A 161 11.42 11.64 -10.90
CA LEU A 161 11.86 12.54 -9.84
C LEU A 161 13.21 12.10 -9.28
N GLN A 162 14.15 13.03 -9.20
CA GLN A 162 15.40 12.86 -8.48
C GLN A 162 15.41 13.67 -7.17
N ILE A 163 15.67 13.03 -6.04
CA ILE A 163 15.82 13.68 -4.74
C ILE A 163 17.28 13.56 -4.28
N LYS A 164 18.00 14.68 -4.28
CA LYS A 164 19.41 14.72 -3.87
C LYS A 164 19.51 14.98 -2.37
N GLY A 165 20.54 14.42 -1.74
CA GLY A 165 20.82 14.58 -0.31
C GLY A 165 20.06 13.59 0.58
N LYS A 166 19.83 13.98 1.84
CA LYS A 166 19.30 13.08 2.87
C LYS A 166 18.03 13.64 3.49
N ILE A 167 16.98 12.83 3.47
CA ILE A 167 15.62 13.21 3.81
C ILE A 167 15.02 12.20 4.80
N ASN A 168 13.98 12.59 5.55
CA ASN A 168 13.43 11.73 6.59
C ASN A 168 12.66 10.54 6.00
N SER A 169 11.70 10.80 5.12
CA SER A 169 10.88 9.76 4.46
C SER A 169 10.35 10.23 3.12
N ILE A 170 9.99 9.26 2.26
CA ILE A 170 9.38 9.49 0.95
C ILE A 170 8.09 8.65 0.86
N THR A 171 7.00 9.23 0.37
CA THR A 171 5.78 8.50 0.05
C THR A 171 5.40 8.74 -1.41
N VAL A 172 5.20 7.67 -2.17
CA VAL A 172 4.71 7.64 -3.55
C VAL A 172 3.30 7.07 -3.51
N ASP A 173 2.28 7.91 -3.70
CA ASP A 173 0.88 7.51 -3.64
C ASP A 173 0.16 7.76 -4.97
N ASN A 174 -0.58 6.73 -5.41
CA ASN A 174 -1.45 6.79 -6.57
C ASN A 174 -0.75 7.26 -7.87
N CYS A 175 0.52 6.86 -8.05
CA CYS A 175 1.34 7.20 -9.21
C CYS A 175 1.34 6.07 -10.26
N LYS A 176 1.64 6.40 -11.52
CA LYS A 176 1.65 5.44 -12.64
C LYS A 176 2.86 5.66 -13.54
N LYS A 177 3.63 4.61 -13.87
CA LYS A 177 4.82 4.74 -14.73
C LYS A 177 5.77 5.82 -14.20
N PHE A 178 6.08 5.74 -12.91
CA PHE A 178 6.82 6.78 -12.22
C PHE A 178 8.16 6.27 -11.75
N GLY A 179 9.22 7.04 -12.06
CA GLY A 179 10.58 6.79 -11.62
C GLY A 179 10.95 7.68 -10.43
N LEU A 180 11.52 7.10 -9.39
CA LEU A 180 12.09 7.82 -8.25
C LEU A 180 13.55 7.43 -8.09
N VAL A 181 14.44 8.42 -8.12
CA VAL A 181 15.85 8.24 -7.77
C VAL A 181 16.14 9.07 -6.53
N PHE A 182 16.75 8.50 -5.50
CA PHE A 182 17.09 9.27 -4.30
C PHE A 182 18.41 8.83 -3.68
N ASP A 183 19.08 9.74 -2.98
CA ASP A 183 20.36 9.42 -2.35
C ASP A 183 20.15 8.69 -1.01
N ASN A 184 19.63 9.36 0.02
CA ASN A 184 19.51 8.76 1.35
C ASN A 184 18.16 9.07 2.02
N VAL A 185 17.61 8.05 2.69
CA VAL A 185 16.40 8.18 3.52
C VAL A 185 16.71 7.70 4.93
N VAL A 186 16.27 8.45 5.94
CA VAL A 186 16.47 8.12 7.35
C VAL A 186 15.52 7.02 7.82
N GLY A 187 14.26 7.12 7.42
CA GLY A 187 13.19 6.23 7.84
C GLY A 187 12.80 5.27 6.74
N ILE A 188 11.69 5.59 6.06
CA ILE A 188 11.01 4.67 5.15
C ILE A 188 10.71 5.33 3.80
N VAL A 189 10.72 4.52 2.74
CA VAL A 189 10.10 4.84 1.46
C VAL A 189 8.83 4.01 1.32
N GLU A 190 7.69 4.66 1.12
CA GLU A 190 6.39 4.00 0.97
C GLU A 190 5.87 4.15 -0.46
N VAL A 191 5.41 3.05 -1.05
CA VAL A 191 4.73 3.02 -2.36
C VAL A 191 3.33 2.50 -2.14
N ILE A 192 2.33 3.33 -2.43
CA ILE A 192 0.93 3.06 -2.09
C ILE A 192 0.05 3.29 -3.32
N ASN A 193 -0.92 2.39 -3.58
CA ASN A 193 -1.94 2.54 -4.62
C ASN A 193 -1.38 2.81 -6.03
N SER A 194 -0.17 2.38 -6.34
CA SER A 194 0.57 2.81 -7.53
C SER A 194 0.69 1.69 -8.57
N LYS A 195 1.15 2.04 -9.78
CA LYS A 195 1.37 1.05 -10.86
C LYS A 195 2.62 1.37 -11.67
N ASP A 196 3.37 0.36 -12.08
CA ASP A 196 4.59 0.50 -12.89
C ASP A 196 5.59 1.49 -12.26
N ILE A 197 6.04 1.21 -11.04
CA ILE A 197 6.92 2.10 -10.27
C ILE A 197 8.37 1.59 -10.34
N GLN A 198 9.30 2.51 -10.56
CA GLN A 198 10.74 2.22 -10.50
C GLN A 198 11.37 3.08 -9.42
N ILE A 199 12.09 2.46 -8.49
CA ILE A 199 12.77 3.16 -7.40
C ILE A 199 14.24 2.79 -7.43
N GLN A 200 15.11 3.79 -7.45
CA GLN A 200 16.56 3.61 -7.36
C GLN A 200 17.12 4.35 -6.16
N VAL A 201 17.81 3.59 -5.32
CA VAL A 201 18.54 4.12 -4.17
C VAL A 201 20.00 4.29 -4.58
N MET A 202 20.56 5.49 -4.41
CA MET A 202 21.99 5.73 -4.65
C MET A 202 22.84 5.54 -3.38
N GLY A 203 22.26 5.82 -2.21
CA GLY A 203 22.87 5.69 -0.89
C GLY A 203 22.11 4.66 -0.04
N ARG A 204 21.74 5.02 1.19
CA ARG A 204 21.10 4.09 2.15
C ARG A 204 19.61 4.38 2.38
N VAL A 205 18.83 3.32 2.53
CA VAL A 205 17.45 3.33 3.03
C VAL A 205 17.25 2.12 3.95
N PRO A 206 16.67 2.28 5.16
CA PRO A 206 16.40 1.15 6.05
C PRO A 206 15.23 0.26 5.61
N THR A 207 14.13 0.87 5.16
CA THR A 207 12.90 0.14 4.84
C THR A 207 12.22 0.71 3.60
N ILE A 208 11.76 -0.19 2.72
CA ILE A 208 10.87 0.13 1.60
C ILE A 208 9.57 -0.66 1.82
N SER A 209 8.44 0.03 1.88
CA SER A 209 7.11 -0.57 2.00
C SER A 209 6.32 -0.42 0.72
N ILE A 210 5.82 -1.53 0.17
CA ILE A 210 5.01 -1.58 -1.05
C ILE A 210 3.62 -2.09 -0.68
N ASN A 211 2.61 -1.22 -0.83
CA ASN A 211 1.22 -1.52 -0.49
C ASN A 211 0.28 -1.22 -1.65
N LYS A 212 -0.61 -2.18 -1.97
CA LYS A 212 -1.62 -2.02 -3.02
C LYS A 212 -1.03 -1.48 -4.34
N THR A 213 0.12 -2.03 -4.75
CA THR A 213 0.88 -1.58 -5.93
C THR A 213 1.11 -2.75 -6.87
N GLU A 214 0.96 -2.51 -8.17
CA GLU A 214 1.16 -3.51 -9.24
C GLU A 214 2.36 -3.08 -10.08
N GLY A 215 3.41 -3.90 -10.18
CA GLY A 215 4.63 -3.55 -10.91
C GLY A 215 5.49 -2.58 -10.10
N CYS A 216 6.49 -3.10 -9.40
CA CYS A 216 7.44 -2.28 -8.65
C CYS A 216 8.86 -2.86 -8.73
N HIS A 217 9.77 -2.12 -9.37
CA HIS A 217 11.18 -2.48 -9.47
C HIS A 217 12.01 -1.64 -8.50
N LEU A 218 12.68 -2.30 -7.56
CA LEU A 218 13.54 -1.68 -6.55
C LEU A 218 15.01 -1.93 -6.90
N TYR A 219 15.72 -0.89 -7.34
CA TYR A 219 17.15 -0.91 -7.59
C TYR A 219 17.87 -0.47 -6.31
N LEU A 220 18.49 -1.43 -5.63
CA LEU A 220 19.25 -1.16 -4.40
C LEU A 220 20.68 -0.71 -4.74
N SER A 221 21.28 0.06 -3.82
CA SER A 221 22.72 0.32 -3.87
C SER A 221 23.49 -0.72 -3.04
N GLU A 222 24.81 -0.77 -3.23
CA GLU A 222 25.72 -1.52 -2.35
C GLU A 222 25.60 -1.12 -0.86
N ALA A 223 25.18 0.12 -0.58
CA ALA A 223 25.02 0.64 0.78
C ALA A 223 23.64 0.32 1.41
N ALA A 224 22.72 -0.24 0.63
CA ALA A 224 21.33 -0.52 1.02
C ALA A 224 20.97 -2.02 0.90
N LEU A 225 21.96 -2.92 0.84
CA LEU A 225 21.72 -4.37 0.79
C LEU A 225 21.04 -4.93 2.04
N ASP A 226 21.08 -4.19 3.16
CA ASP A 226 20.38 -4.48 4.41
C ASP A 226 18.98 -3.84 4.49
N CYS A 227 18.48 -3.28 3.38
CA CYS A 227 17.13 -2.72 3.32
C CYS A 227 16.07 -3.80 3.53
N GLU A 228 15.15 -3.55 4.46
CA GLU A 228 13.97 -4.38 4.67
C GLU A 228 12.89 -4.03 3.65
N ILE A 229 12.28 -5.05 3.02
CA ILE A 229 11.20 -4.86 2.05
C ILE A 229 9.93 -5.42 2.67
N VAL A 230 8.97 -4.53 2.91
CA VAL A 230 7.66 -4.87 3.46
C VAL A 230 6.64 -4.80 2.33
N SER A 231 5.87 -5.86 2.11
CA SER A 231 4.87 -5.90 1.05
C SER A 231 3.48 -6.26 1.57
N ALA A 232 2.46 -5.65 0.97
CA ALA A 232 1.06 -5.97 1.23
C ALA A 232 0.19 -5.72 -0.01
N LYS A 233 -0.68 -6.68 -0.35
CA LYS A 233 -1.65 -6.55 -1.46
C LYS A 233 -1.05 -6.02 -2.77
N SER A 234 0.19 -6.41 -3.05
CA SER A 234 0.98 -5.91 -4.18
C SER A 234 1.44 -7.08 -5.03
N SER A 235 1.69 -6.84 -6.31
CA SER A 235 2.09 -7.86 -7.28
C SER A 235 3.18 -7.35 -8.22
N GLU A 236 3.87 -8.26 -8.90
CA GLU A 236 4.93 -7.94 -9.87
C GLU A 236 6.04 -7.08 -9.24
N MET A 237 6.49 -7.49 -8.05
CA MET A 237 7.53 -6.81 -7.29
C MET A 237 8.88 -7.48 -7.51
N ASN A 238 9.88 -6.69 -7.88
CA ASN A 238 11.21 -7.18 -8.21
C ASN A 238 12.27 -6.33 -7.48
N VAL A 239 13.23 -7.00 -6.87
CA VAL A 239 14.39 -6.39 -6.21
C VAL A 239 15.61 -6.64 -7.08
N LEU A 240 16.29 -5.56 -7.44
CA LEU A 240 17.47 -5.58 -8.28
C LEU A 240 18.69 -5.31 -7.39
N ILE A 241 19.53 -6.33 -7.27
CA ILE A 241 20.74 -6.32 -6.46
C ILE A 241 21.93 -6.00 -7.37
N PRO A 242 22.76 -5.00 -7.04
CA PRO A 242 23.90 -4.62 -7.86
C PRO A 242 24.94 -5.76 -7.92
N GLN A 243 25.53 -5.95 -9.10
CA GLN A 243 26.62 -6.88 -9.39
C GLN A 243 27.62 -6.21 -10.32
N GLY A 244 28.50 -5.39 -9.75
CA GLY A 244 29.41 -4.55 -10.55
C GLY A 244 28.63 -3.49 -11.32
N ASP A 245 28.68 -3.54 -12.65
CA ASP A 245 27.99 -2.57 -13.53
C ASP A 245 26.57 -3.01 -13.92
N ASP A 246 26.14 -4.21 -13.53
CA ASP A 246 24.82 -4.77 -13.86
C ASP A 246 23.99 -5.05 -12.59
N TYR A 247 22.73 -5.45 -12.77
CA TYR A 247 21.83 -5.84 -11.69
C TYR A 247 21.33 -7.27 -11.87
N ARG A 248 21.30 -8.03 -10.78
CA ARG A 248 20.58 -9.30 -10.73
C ARG A 248 19.21 -9.08 -10.14
N GLU A 249 18.20 -9.53 -10.88
CA GLU A 249 16.79 -9.38 -10.52
C GLU A 249 16.29 -10.56 -9.68
N PHE A 250 15.52 -10.26 -8.63
CA PHE A 250 14.91 -11.24 -7.74
C PHE A 250 13.43 -10.88 -7.50
N PRO A 251 12.48 -11.77 -7.85
CA PRO A 251 11.07 -11.53 -7.58
C PRO A 251 10.75 -11.66 -6.08
N VAL A 252 9.89 -10.79 -5.55
CA VAL A 252 9.39 -10.87 -4.18
C VAL A 252 8.18 -11.82 -4.13
N PRO A 253 8.14 -12.79 -3.20
CA PRO A 253 6.96 -13.64 -3.00
C PRO A 253 5.70 -12.83 -2.72
N GLU A 254 4.66 -13.08 -3.52
CA GLU A 254 3.35 -12.45 -3.40
C GLU A 254 2.24 -13.45 -3.01
N GLN A 255 2.51 -14.76 -3.12
CA GLN A 255 1.61 -15.82 -2.69
C GLN A 255 2.16 -16.52 -1.44
N PHE A 256 1.27 -16.80 -0.48
CA PHE A 256 1.60 -17.44 0.78
C PHE A 256 0.71 -18.66 1.03
N LYS A 257 1.30 -19.72 1.56
CA LYS A 257 0.60 -20.92 1.97
C LYS A 257 0.47 -20.91 3.49
N THR A 258 -0.75 -21.06 3.98
CA THR A 258 -1.04 -21.12 5.42
C THR A 258 -1.64 -22.47 5.76
N ILE A 259 -1.04 -23.17 6.72
CA ILE A 259 -1.44 -24.51 7.16
C ILE A 259 -1.68 -24.49 8.67
N TRP A 260 -2.68 -25.23 9.14
CA TRP A 260 -2.87 -25.54 10.55
C TRP A 260 -1.96 -26.71 10.95
N ASP A 261 -1.03 -26.50 11.89
CA ASP A 261 -0.06 -27.51 12.32
C ASP A 261 -0.55 -28.43 13.47
N GLY A 262 -1.81 -28.26 13.88
CA GLY A 262 -2.37 -28.88 15.09
C GLY A 262 -2.45 -27.94 16.29
N SER A 263 -1.76 -26.80 16.26
CA SER A 263 -1.69 -25.82 17.35
C SER A 263 -1.87 -24.36 16.93
N LYS A 264 -1.34 -23.99 15.76
CA LYS A 264 -1.38 -22.62 15.24
C LYS A 264 -1.40 -22.63 13.70
N LEU A 265 -1.68 -21.46 13.15
CA LEU A 265 -1.47 -21.21 11.73
C LEU A 265 0.03 -20.93 11.50
N VAL A 266 0.61 -21.64 10.55
CA VAL A 266 1.97 -21.43 10.06
C VAL A 266 1.88 -20.98 8.62
N THR A 267 2.51 -19.85 8.31
CA THR A 267 2.51 -19.26 6.96
C THR A 267 3.91 -19.24 6.40
N GLU A 268 4.06 -19.72 5.17
CA GLU A 268 5.30 -19.71 4.40
C GLU A 268 5.07 -19.06 3.03
N PRO A 269 6.07 -18.35 2.46
CA PRO A 269 6.03 -17.93 1.07
C PRO A 269 5.92 -19.16 0.16
N ALA A 270 5.05 -19.11 -0.86
CA ALA A 270 5.04 -20.13 -1.90
C ALA A 270 6.33 -20.02 -2.73
N GLU A 271 6.93 -21.15 -3.10
CA GLU A 271 8.14 -21.17 -3.93
C GLU A 271 7.88 -20.45 -5.26
N ILE A 272 8.61 -19.36 -5.49
CA ILE A 272 8.73 -18.78 -6.82
C ILE A 272 9.84 -19.57 -7.52
N MET A 273 9.49 -20.33 -8.55
CA MET A 273 10.50 -20.90 -9.45
C MET A 273 11.15 -19.72 -10.21
N ALA A 274 12.34 -19.32 -9.78
CA ALA A 274 13.18 -18.34 -10.45
C ALA A 274 13.98 -18.97 -11.59
#